data_AF-A0A2G5L179-F1
#
_entry.id   AF-A0A2G5L179-F1
#
_cell.length_a   1.000
_cell.length_b   1.000
_cell.length_c   1.000
_cell.angle_alpha   90.00
_cell.angle_beta   90.00
_cell.angle_gamma   90.00
#
_symmetry.space_group_name_H-M   'P 1'
#
loop_
_entity.id
_entity.type
_entity.pdbx_description
1 polymer ?
#
loop_
_entity_poly.entity_id
_entity_poly.type
_entity_poly.pdbx_seq_one_letter_code
_entity_poly.pdbx_strand_id
1 'polypeptide(L)' 'MGKKNFNAFVKRQKAEKKRKKKEEKRLKLEERENGGGTLNEMIAYVDEFGNIVDEPPEETPEVKKEEDKEIEK' A
#
# COMPACT_ATOMS: atom_id res chain seq x y z
N MET A 1 4.29 32.75 41.24
CA MET A 1 5.19 31.59 40.99
C MET A 1 4.30 30.37 40.71
N GLY A 2 4.20 29.87 39.46
CA GLY A 2 3.21 28.82 39.12
C GLY A 2 3.19 28.27 37.69
N LYS A 3 3.97 28.85 36.76
CA LYS A 3 3.93 28.46 35.33
C LYS A 3 4.71 27.17 34.99
N LYS A 4 5.50 26.60 35.92
CA LYS A 4 6.37 25.44 35.65
C LYS A 4 5.58 24.12 35.49
N ASN A 5 4.51 23.93 36.25
CA ASN A 5 3.74 22.68 36.27
C ASN A 5 2.83 22.50 35.05
N PHE A 6 2.23 23.58 34.56
CA PHE A 6 1.40 23.55 33.35
C PHE A 6 2.21 23.16 32.11
N ASN A 7 3.43 23.71 31.98
CA ASN A 7 4.31 23.39 30.86
C ASN A 7 4.73 21.91 30.84
N ALA A 8 5.00 21.31 32.00
CA ALA A 8 5.33 19.89 32.11
C ALA A 8 4.13 19.00 31.73
N PHE A 9 2.93 19.35 32.19
CA PHE A 9 1.69 18.66 31.84
C PHE A 9 1.40 18.70 30.33
N VAL A 10 1.51 19.87 29.70
CA VAL A 10 1.31 20.03 28.26
C VAL A 10 2.35 19.24 27.46
N LYS A 11 3.62 19.22 27.89
CA LYS A 11 4.67 18.41 27.26
C LYS A 11 4.36 16.91 27.36
N ARG A 12 3.93 16.42 28.53
CA ARG A 12 3.54 15.02 28.74
C ARG A 12 2.36 14.62 27.86
N GLN A 13 1.31 15.44 27.79
CA GLN A 13 0.17 15.19 26.92
C GLN A 13 0.56 15.16 25.43
N LYS A 14 1.42 16.08 24.97
CA LYS A 14 1.89 16.07 23.57
C LYS A 14 2.73 14.83 23.26
N ALA A 15 3.59 14.41 24.19
CA ALA A 15 4.39 13.19 24.04
C ALA A 15 3.50 11.93 23.98
N GLU A 16 2.50 11.84 24.85
CA GLU A 16 1.56 10.71 24.86
C GLU A 16 0.74 10.62 23.56
N LYS A 17 0.23 11.76 23.07
CA LYS A 17 -0.47 11.81 21.77
C LYS A 17 0.42 11.37 20.62
N LYS A 18 1.69 11.75 20.60
CA LYS A 18 2.65 11.30 19.57
C LYS A 18 2.91 9.80 19.68
N ARG A 19 3.03 9.26 20.88
CA ARG A 19 3.23 7.83 21.12
C ARG A 19 2.05 7.01 20.61
N LYS A 20 0.83 7.38 20.99
CA LYS A 20 -0.42 6.72 20.54
C LYS A 20 -0.54 6.73 19.01
N LYS A 21 -0.33 7.89 18.37
CA LYS A 21 -0.34 7.99 16.90
C LYS A 21 0.71 7.12 16.21
N LYS A 22 1.90 6.94 16.81
CA LYS A 22 2.94 6.08 16.25
C LYS A 22 2.55 4.61 16.38
N GLU A 23 1.97 4.23 17.52
CA GLU A 23 1.48 2.88 17.78
C GLU A 23 0.31 2.51 16.86
N GLU A 24 -0.70 3.39 16.71
CA GLU A 24 -1.81 3.22 15.75
C GLU A 24 -1.31 3.04 14.32
N LYS A 25 -0.33 3.85 13.89
CA LYS A 25 0.28 3.71 12.56
C LYS A 25 1.00 2.39 12.38
N ARG A 26 1.71 1.93 13.42
CA ARG A 26 2.43 0.64 13.38
C ARG A 26 1.43 -0.52 13.30
N LEU A 27 0.38 -0.50 14.12
CA LEU A 27 -0.68 -1.51 14.09
C LEU A 27 -1.38 -1.54 12.73
N LYS A 28 -1.69 -0.38 12.14
CA LYS A 28 -2.29 -0.31 10.79
C LYS A 28 -1.35 -0.84 9.70
N LEU A 29 -0.04 -0.67 9.86
CA LEU A 29 0.94 -1.23 8.93
C LEU A 29 1.02 -2.75 9.12
N GLU A 30 1.14 -3.23 10.35
CA GLU A 30 1.12 -4.66 10.68
C GLU A 30 -0.17 -5.34 10.22
N GLU A 31 -1.33 -4.69 10.32
CA GLU A 31 -2.61 -5.20 9.82
C GLU A 31 -2.63 -5.29 8.29
N ARG A 32 -2.00 -4.34 7.58
CA ARG A 32 -1.85 -4.41 6.12
C ARG A 32 -0.88 -5.50 5.68
N GLU A 33 0.21 -5.69 6.43
CA GLU A 33 1.20 -6.74 6.18
C GLU A 33 0.65 -8.14 6.50
N ASN A 34 -0.20 -8.27 7.52
CA ASN A 34 -0.80 -9.56 7.90
C ASN A 34 -2.12 -9.87 7.16
N GLY A 35 -2.84 -8.83 6.70
CA GLY A 35 -4.13 -8.95 6.03
C GLY A 35 -4.07 -8.85 4.50
N GLY A 36 -2.91 -8.48 3.95
CA GLY A 36 -2.62 -8.56 2.53
C GLY A 36 -1.62 -9.68 2.30
N GLY A 37 -2.01 -10.68 1.51
CA GLY A 37 -1.09 -11.69 1.00
C GLY A 37 0.13 -11.06 0.32
N THR A 38 1.13 -11.86 -0.04
CA THR A 38 2.28 -11.37 -0.82
C THR A 38 1.78 -10.64 -2.09
N LEU A 39 2.57 -9.70 -2.65
CA LEU A 39 2.15 -8.93 -3.84
C LEU A 39 1.56 -9.83 -4.95
N ASN A 40 2.09 -11.04 -5.09
CA ASN A 40 1.63 -12.04 -6.06
C ASN A 40 0.22 -12.58 -5.78
N GLU A 41 -0.19 -12.70 -4.52
CA GLU A 41 -1.53 -13.15 -4.12
C GLU A 41 -2.62 -12.09 -4.37
N MET A 42 -2.22 -10.84 -4.61
CA MET A 42 -3.13 -9.75 -4.97
C MET A 42 -3.25 -9.54 -6.49
N ILE A 43 -2.43 -10.22 -7.29
CA ILE A 43 -2.51 -10.17 -8.75
C ILE A 43 -3.57 -11.18 -9.20
N ALA A 44 -4.64 -10.67 -9.80
CA ALA A 44 -5.73 -11.45 -10.38
C ALA A 44 -5.71 -11.31 -11.90
N TYR A 45 -5.84 -12.42 -12.62
CA TYR A 45 -6.03 -12.41 -14.06
C TYR A 45 -7.51 -12.20 -14.37
N VAL A 46 -7.81 -11.51 -15.47
CA VAL A 46 -9.17 -11.18 -15.90
C VAL A 46 -9.40 -11.74 -17.30
N ASP A 47 -10.50 -12.47 -17.48
CA ASP A 47 -10.89 -13.03 -18.78
C ASP A 47 -11.58 -11.99 -19.70
N GLU A 48 -11.88 -12.37 -20.95
CA GLU A 48 -12.54 -11.51 -21.94
C GLU A 48 -13.95 -11.03 -21.52
N PHE A 49 -14.54 -11.69 -20.53
CA PHE A 49 -15.86 -11.39 -19.99
C PHE A 49 -15.79 -10.60 -18.68
N GLY A 50 -14.58 -10.28 -18.19
CA GLY A 50 -14.36 -9.53 -16.96
C GLY A 50 -14.40 -10.37 -15.68
N ASN A 51 -14.36 -11.70 -15.76
CA ASN A 51 -14.30 -12.58 -14.60
C ASN A 51 -12.86 -12.78 -14.12
N ILE A 52 -12.69 -12.88 -12.81
CA ILE A 52 -11.39 -13.19 -12.19
C ILE A 52 -11.11 -14.68 -12.33
N VAL A 53 -9.93 -15.00 -12.85
CA VAL A 53 -9.45 -16.38 -13.03
C VAL A 53 -8.11 -16.58 -12.31
N ASP A 54 -7.95 -17.74 -11.68
CA ASP A 54 -6.72 -18.14 -10.97
C ASP A 54 -5.66 -18.71 -11.92
N GLU A 55 -6.05 -19.09 -13.14
CA GLU A 55 -5.14 -19.56 -14.17
C GLU A 55 -4.52 -18.37 -14.89
N PRO A 56 -3.17 -18.31 -15.01
CA PRO A 56 -2.54 -17.32 -15.87
C PRO A 56 -3.05 -17.53 -17.30
N PRO A 57 -3.28 -16.46 -18.08
CA PRO A 57 -3.64 -16.61 -19.48
C PRO A 57 -2.56 -17.45 -20.16
N GLU A 58 -2.96 -18.47 -20.93
CA GLU A 58 -2.00 -19.22 -21.72
C GLU A 58 -1.18 -18.23 -22.54
N GLU A 59 0.15 -18.38 -22.49
CA GLU A 59 1.08 -17.60 -23.30
C GLU A 59 0.77 -17.88 -24.77
N THR A 60 -0.21 -17.17 -25.33
CA THR A 60 -0.40 -17.14 -26.76
C THR A 60 0.90 -16.59 -27.33
N PRO A 61 1.59 -17.33 -28.22
CA PRO A 61 2.86 -16.87 -28.77
C PRO A 61 2.65 -15.46 -29.31
N GLU A 62 3.41 -14.53 -28.76
CA GLU A 62 3.31 -13.10 -29.02
C GLU A 62 3.01 -12.85 -30.50
N VAL A 63 1.78 -12.46 -30.81
CA VAL A 63 1.56 -11.72 -32.05
C VAL A 63 2.25 -10.40 -31.80
N LYS A 64 3.51 -10.32 -32.23
CA LYS A 64 4.33 -9.13 -32.25
C LYS A 64 3.45 -7.97 -32.71
N LYS A 65 3.07 -7.10 -31.78
CA LYS A 65 2.54 -5.79 -32.15
C LYS A 65 3.71 -4.98 -32.66
N GLU A 66 4.00 -5.18 -33.95
CA GLU A 66 4.76 -4.24 -34.76
C GLU A 66 3.90 -2.99 -34.91
N GLU A 67 3.93 -2.09 -33.94
CA GLU A 67 3.41 -0.73 -34.13
C GLU A 67 4.48 0.27 -33.65
N ASP A 68 5.17 0.80 -34.68
CA ASP A 68 5.66 2.17 -34.82
C ASP A 68 6.92 2.60 -34.04
N LYS A 69 8.07 2.07 -34.48
CA LYS A 69 9.30 2.86 -34.55
C LYS A 69 9.28 3.73 -35.82
N GLU A 70 8.70 4.93 -35.78
CA GLU A 70 9.07 6.03 -36.70
C GLU A 70 8.47 7.36 -36.22
N ILE A 71 9.13 8.00 -35.25
CA ILE A 71 9.08 9.46 -35.10
C ILE A 71 10.53 9.95 -35.03
N GLU A 72 11.18 10.05 -36.17
CA GLU A 72 12.24 11.04 -36.39
C GLU A 72 12.34 11.34 -37.89
N LYS A 73 11.85 12.53 -38.28
CA LYS A 73 12.22 13.19 -39.53
C LYS A 73 12.36 14.68 -39.26
#